data_AF-A0A1J3HA27-F1
#
_entry.id   AF-A0A1J3HA27-F1
#
_cell.length_a   1.000
_cell.length_b   1.000
_cell.length_c   1.000
_cell.angle_alpha   90.00
_cell.angle_beta   90.00
_cell.angle_gamma   90.00
#
_symmetry.space_group_name_H-M   'P 1'
#
loop_
_entity.id
_entity.type
_entity.pdbx_description
1 polymer ?
#
loop_
_entity_poly.entity_id
_entity_poly.type
_entity_poly.pdbx_seq_one_letter_code
_entity_poly.pdbx_strand_id
1 'polypeptide(L)'
;YNIWVKTCVITSLLTTQQLNPTVTSIENLLAKGEPVGYQRDSFVLGKLRESGFPESRLVPFTTTERCEELFNKGPSKGGVSAAIMEVPYVRVFLGQYCKKYKMVEVPFDVDGFGFVFPIGSPLVADVSRAILKVAESKKATQLEDAWFKNIDKTCPDPITNPDPNPTVSFRRLGLDSFWVLFAAAATVWIISLLRFV
;
A
#
# COMPACT_ATOMS: atom_id res chain seq x y z
N TYR A 1 17.00 30.62 -25.67
CA TYR A 1 17.06 29.16 -25.78
C TYR A 1 17.20 28.41 -24.44
N ASN A 2 17.51 29.06 -23.29
CA ASN A 2 17.83 28.35 -22.02
C ASN A 2 16.79 28.49 -20.88
N ILE A 3 15.59 29.00 -21.14
CA ILE A 3 14.54 29.16 -20.10
C ILE A 3 13.52 28.02 -20.14
N TRP A 4 13.12 27.58 -21.34
CA TRP A 4 12.16 26.48 -21.52
C TRP A 4 12.67 25.12 -21.01
N VAL A 5 13.98 24.86 -21.13
CA VAL A 5 14.60 23.61 -20.65
C VAL A 5 14.57 23.51 -19.12
N LYS A 6 14.72 24.64 -18.40
CA LYS A 6 14.75 24.65 -16.92
C LYS A 6 13.36 24.44 -16.31
N THR A 7 12.33 25.07 -16.88
CA THR A 7 10.94 24.84 -16.45
C THR A 7 10.56 23.38 -16.67
N CYS A 8 10.94 22.79 -17.80
CA CYS A 8 10.66 21.38 -18.08
C CYS A 8 11.33 20.43 -17.08
N VAL A 9 12.57 20.68 -16.63
CA VAL A 9 13.23 19.88 -15.59
C VAL A 9 12.50 19.99 -14.24
N ILE A 10 12.13 21.20 -13.81
CA ILE A 10 11.45 21.42 -12.52
C ILE A 10 10.04 20.84 -12.54
N THR A 11 9.27 21.08 -13.61
CA THR A 11 7.95 20.49 -13.80
C THR A 11 8.06 18.97 -13.92
N SER A 12 9.07 18.41 -14.60
CA SER A 12 9.29 16.96 -14.67
C SER A 12 9.63 16.35 -13.30
N LEU A 13 10.41 17.05 -12.46
CA LEU A 13 10.77 16.62 -11.11
C LEU A 13 9.56 16.69 -10.14
N LEU A 14 8.66 17.65 -10.35
CA LEU A 14 7.42 17.82 -9.59
C LEU A 14 6.26 16.94 -10.09
N THR A 15 6.22 16.60 -11.38
CA THR A 15 5.22 15.68 -11.97
C THR A 15 5.63 14.22 -11.90
N THR A 16 6.92 13.89 -11.75
CA THR A 16 7.37 12.51 -11.44
C THR A 16 7.10 12.07 -9.99
N GLN A 17 6.52 12.94 -9.15
CA GLN A 17 6.02 12.58 -7.81
C GLN A 17 4.54 12.16 -7.80
N GLN A 18 3.92 11.93 -8.96
CA GLN A 18 2.66 11.21 -9.01
C GLN A 18 2.94 9.72 -8.83
N LEU A 19 3.10 9.30 -7.56
CA LEU A 19 3.42 7.96 -7.07
C LEU A 19 4.07 7.03 -8.11
N ASN A 20 5.40 7.07 -8.23
CA ASN A 20 6.08 5.80 -8.52
C ASN A 20 5.91 4.96 -7.27
N PRO A 21 5.12 3.87 -7.28
CA PRO A 21 5.17 2.91 -6.19
C PRO A 21 6.64 2.53 -5.97
N THR A 22 7.14 2.56 -4.74
CA THR A 22 8.49 2.03 -4.46
C THR A 22 8.61 0.60 -4.97
N VAL A 23 7.48 -0.11 -5.04
CA VAL A 23 7.34 -1.45 -5.57
C VAL A 23 6.13 -1.46 -6.49
N THR A 24 6.33 -1.78 -7.77
CA THR A 24 5.26 -1.81 -8.78
C THR A 24 4.76 -3.21 -9.09
N SER A 25 5.55 -4.23 -8.78
CA SER A 25 5.21 -5.64 -9.01
C SER A 25 6.09 -6.58 -8.17
N ILE A 26 5.68 -7.83 -8.09
CA ILE A 26 6.43 -8.92 -7.45
C ILE A 26 7.78 -9.17 -8.14
N GLU A 27 7.84 -8.99 -9.46
CA GLU A 27 9.09 -9.09 -10.24
C GLU A 27 10.07 -7.98 -9.84
N ASN A 28 9.55 -6.76 -9.64
CA ASN A 28 10.34 -5.63 -9.16
C ASN A 28 10.85 -5.89 -7.73
N LEU A 29 10.04 -6.49 -6.85
CA LEU A 29 10.48 -6.93 -5.53
C LEU A 29 11.63 -7.94 -5.61
N LEU A 30 11.51 -8.94 -6.47
CA LEU A 30 12.56 -9.95 -6.65
C LEU A 30 13.85 -9.28 -7.11
N ALA A 31 13.78 -8.46 -8.16
CA ALA A 31 14.92 -7.75 -8.76
C ALA A 31 15.62 -6.81 -7.77
N LYS A 32 14.86 -6.12 -6.89
CA LYS A 32 15.42 -5.17 -5.93
C LYS A 32 16.16 -5.79 -4.76
N GLY A 33 15.95 -7.07 -4.45
CA GLY A 33 16.65 -7.67 -3.31
C GLY A 33 16.11 -7.27 -1.92
N GLU A 34 15.02 -6.51 -1.83
CA GLU A 34 14.53 -5.96 -0.56
C GLU A 34 13.75 -6.96 0.32
N PRO A 35 13.70 -6.77 1.64
CA PRO A 35 12.90 -7.60 2.55
C PRO A 35 11.39 -7.44 2.34
N VAL A 36 10.68 -8.56 2.37
CA VAL A 36 9.22 -8.64 2.17
C VAL A 36 8.56 -9.24 3.41
N GLY A 37 7.55 -8.53 3.91
CA GLY A 37 6.71 -8.99 5.01
C GLY A 37 5.70 -10.04 4.55
N TYR A 38 5.40 -11.01 5.41
CA TYR A 38 4.28 -11.93 5.23
C TYR A 38 3.61 -12.26 6.56
N GLN A 39 2.34 -12.62 6.52
CA GLN A 39 1.61 -13.04 7.71
C GLN A 39 2.10 -14.43 8.16
N ARG A 40 2.48 -14.55 9.44
CA ARG A 40 2.91 -15.83 10.03
C ARG A 40 1.77 -16.85 9.93
N ASP A 41 2.14 -18.11 9.71
CA ASP A 41 1.22 -19.25 9.57
C ASP A 41 0.26 -19.16 8.36
N SER A 42 0.50 -18.22 7.43
CA SER A 42 -0.19 -18.14 6.15
C SER A 42 0.46 -19.02 5.07
N PHE A 43 -0.36 -19.53 4.15
CA PHE A 43 0.11 -20.20 2.94
C PHE A 43 0.94 -19.27 2.02
N VAL A 44 0.85 -17.95 2.22
CA VAL A 44 1.62 -16.94 1.49
C VAL A 44 3.12 -17.24 1.53
N LEU A 45 3.65 -17.75 2.66
CA LEU A 45 5.06 -18.14 2.75
C LEU A 45 5.44 -19.18 1.68
N GLY A 46 4.60 -20.20 1.48
CA GLY A 46 4.82 -21.20 0.44
C GLY A 46 4.83 -20.60 -0.95
N LYS A 47 3.87 -19.72 -1.25
CA LYS A 47 3.77 -19.03 -2.54
C LYS A 47 4.96 -18.13 -2.83
N LEU A 48 5.47 -17.41 -1.82
CA LEU A 48 6.67 -16.58 -1.96
C LEU A 48 7.91 -17.42 -2.24
N ARG A 49 8.04 -18.58 -1.59
CA ARG A 49 9.15 -19.52 -1.87
C ARG A 49 9.08 -20.11 -3.27
N GLU A 50 7.90 -20.52 -3.71
CA GLU A 50 7.65 -21.01 -5.09
C GLU A 50 8.01 -19.94 -6.13
N SER A 51 7.77 -18.66 -5.79
CA SER A 51 8.06 -17.51 -6.65
C SER A 51 9.54 -17.09 -6.64
N GLY A 52 10.40 -17.78 -5.90
CA GLY A 52 11.85 -17.53 -5.88
C GLY A 52 12.34 -16.53 -4.83
N PHE A 53 11.52 -16.14 -3.85
CA PHE A 53 12.00 -15.32 -2.73
C PHE A 53 12.89 -16.16 -1.80
N PRO A 54 14.12 -15.71 -1.48
CA PRO A 54 14.95 -16.39 -0.50
C PRO A 54 14.42 -16.14 0.91
N GLU A 55 14.46 -17.16 1.76
CA GLU A 55 13.91 -17.13 3.12
C GLU A 55 14.56 -16.04 3.99
N SER A 56 15.83 -15.71 3.74
CA SER A 56 16.55 -14.62 4.41
C SER A 56 15.95 -13.23 4.18
N ARG A 57 15.11 -13.06 3.14
CA ARG A 57 14.42 -11.80 2.82
C ARG A 57 12.98 -11.78 3.32
N LEU A 58 12.45 -12.88 3.85
CA LEU A 58 11.07 -12.99 4.27
C LEU A 58 10.93 -12.68 5.77
N VAL A 59 10.11 -11.69 6.10
CA VAL A 59 9.95 -11.20 7.47
C VAL A 59 8.54 -11.50 7.97
N PRO A 60 8.35 -12.40 8.96
CA PRO A 60 7.03 -12.73 9.47
C PRO A 60 6.47 -11.61 10.35
N PHE A 61 5.17 -11.37 10.25
CA PHE A 61 4.40 -10.56 11.20
C PHE A 61 3.07 -11.25 11.56
N THR A 62 2.47 -10.87 12.69
CA THR A 62 1.25 -11.50 13.21
C THR A 62 0.08 -10.53 13.37
N THR A 63 0.31 -9.22 13.41
CA THR A 63 -0.74 -8.20 13.58
C THR A 63 -0.54 -7.03 12.62
N THR A 64 -1.58 -6.22 12.45
CA THR A 64 -1.55 -5.01 11.61
C THR A 64 -0.57 -3.98 12.15
N GLU A 65 -0.49 -3.81 13.47
CA GLU A 65 0.45 -2.88 14.13
C GLU A 65 1.88 -3.32 13.89
N ARG A 66 2.15 -4.63 14.00
CA ARG A 66 3.50 -5.15 13.72
C ARG A 66 3.90 -4.97 12.26
N CYS A 67 2.96 -5.12 11.34
CA CYS A 67 3.17 -4.84 9.93
C CYS A 67 3.53 -3.34 9.72
N GLU A 68 2.78 -2.43 10.36
CA GLU A 68 3.03 -0.98 10.31
C GLU A 68 4.41 -0.62 10.88
N GLU A 69 4.81 -1.22 11.99
CA GLU A 69 6.16 -1.05 12.56
C GLU A 69 7.27 -1.47 11.59
N LEU A 70 7.09 -2.58 10.88
CA LEU A 70 8.05 -3.07 9.88
C LEU A 70 8.14 -2.11 8.69
N PHE A 71 7.01 -1.57 8.23
CA PHE A 71 7.00 -0.54 7.20
C PHE A 71 7.69 0.76 7.67
N ASN A 72 7.43 1.20 8.91
CA ASN A 72 8.04 2.40 9.48
C ASN A 72 9.56 2.27 9.66
N LYS A 73 10.05 1.07 9.99
CA LYS A 73 11.50 0.80 10.02
C LYS A 73 12.12 0.90 8.63
N GLY A 74 11.41 0.40 7.62
CA GLY A 74 11.88 0.33 6.24
C GLY A 74 13.02 -0.70 6.05
N PRO A 75 13.35 -1.03 4.80
CA PRO A 75 14.25 -2.15 4.47
C PRO A 75 15.67 -1.97 5.01
N SER A 76 16.16 -0.73 5.12
CA SER A 76 17.53 -0.42 5.59
C SER A 76 17.74 -0.60 7.10
N LYS A 77 16.66 -0.67 7.90
CA LYS A 77 16.73 -0.80 9.37
C LYS A 77 16.10 -2.11 9.88
N GLY A 78 16.09 -3.15 9.04
CA GLY A 78 15.50 -4.45 9.37
C GLY A 78 13.97 -4.45 9.37
N GLY A 79 13.35 -3.50 8.67
CA GLY A 79 11.94 -3.51 8.31
C GLY A 79 11.71 -4.11 6.93
N VAL A 80 10.58 -3.79 6.31
CA VAL A 80 10.16 -4.33 5.00
C VAL A 80 9.87 -3.21 4.00
N SER A 81 10.00 -3.50 2.70
CA SER A 81 9.59 -2.56 1.65
C SER A 81 8.19 -2.85 1.11
N ALA A 82 7.74 -4.10 1.22
CA ALA A 82 6.39 -4.54 0.88
C ALA A 82 5.92 -5.61 1.87
N ALA A 83 4.61 -5.82 1.95
CA ALA A 83 4.01 -6.94 2.65
C ALA A 83 3.02 -7.63 1.71
N ILE A 84 3.03 -8.96 1.70
CA ILE A 84 2.09 -9.76 0.91
C ILE A 84 1.15 -10.47 1.90
N MET A 85 -0.15 -10.30 1.64
CA MET A 85 -1.24 -10.69 2.52
C MET A 85 -2.44 -11.11 1.67
N GLU A 86 -3.33 -11.90 2.26
CA GLU A 86 -4.63 -12.21 1.68
C GLU A 86 -5.51 -10.95 1.64
N VAL A 87 -6.31 -10.81 0.57
CA VAL A 87 -7.17 -9.64 0.33
C VAL A 87 -8.01 -9.19 1.54
N PRO A 88 -8.70 -10.06 2.30
CA PRO A 88 -9.45 -9.58 3.46
C PRO A 88 -8.55 -8.97 4.54
N TYR A 89 -7.34 -9.49 4.75
CA TYR A 89 -6.40 -8.88 5.70
C TYR A 89 -5.85 -7.55 5.17
N VAL A 90 -5.64 -7.43 3.85
CA VAL A 90 -5.28 -6.15 3.22
C VAL A 90 -6.37 -5.11 3.48
N ARG A 91 -7.65 -5.48 3.35
CA ARG A 91 -8.78 -4.59 3.66
C ARG A 91 -8.75 -4.12 5.13
N VAL A 92 -8.48 -5.03 6.08
CA VAL A 92 -8.35 -4.66 7.50
C VAL A 92 -7.18 -3.71 7.72
N PHE A 93 -6.00 -4.01 7.17
CA PHE A 93 -4.81 -3.19 7.33
C PHE A 93 -4.98 -1.80 6.71
N LEU A 94 -5.48 -1.72 5.48
CA LEU A 94 -5.70 -0.45 4.81
C LEU A 94 -6.84 0.34 5.46
N GLY A 95 -7.87 -0.29 5.99
CA GLY A 95 -8.87 0.43 6.76
C GLY A 95 -8.30 1.12 8.01
N GLN A 96 -7.11 0.74 8.51
CA GLN A 96 -6.42 1.46 9.59
C GLN A 96 -5.37 2.45 9.07
N TYR A 97 -4.74 2.16 7.92
CA TYR A 97 -3.54 2.85 7.46
C TYR A 97 -3.57 3.32 5.98
N CYS A 98 -4.75 3.46 5.36
CA CYS A 98 -4.92 3.82 3.94
C CYS A 98 -4.28 5.16 3.54
N LYS A 99 -4.06 6.06 4.51
CA LYS A 99 -3.39 7.35 4.25
C LYS A 99 -1.88 7.21 4.03
N LYS A 100 -1.28 6.10 4.48
CA LYS A 100 0.16 5.82 4.38
C LYS A 100 0.49 4.75 3.34
N TYR A 101 -0.38 3.76 3.19
CA TYR A 101 -0.14 2.59 2.35
C TYR A 101 -1.26 2.39 1.34
N LYS A 102 -0.94 1.67 0.27
CA LYS A 102 -1.89 1.26 -0.75
C LYS A 102 -1.59 -0.14 -1.21
N MET A 103 -2.63 -0.82 -1.67
CA MET A 103 -2.46 -2.05 -2.44
C MET A 103 -1.88 -1.71 -3.81
N VAL A 104 -0.90 -2.49 -4.27
CA VAL A 104 -0.25 -2.29 -5.57
C VAL A 104 -0.81 -3.27 -6.60
N GLU A 105 -0.86 -4.55 -6.26
CA GLU A 105 -1.34 -5.61 -7.13
C GLU A 105 -1.82 -6.83 -6.33
N VAL A 106 -2.49 -7.74 -7.02
CA VAL A 106 -2.75 -9.11 -6.56
C VAL A 106 -1.80 -10.03 -7.33
N PRO A 107 -0.62 -10.39 -6.76
CA PRO A 107 0.39 -11.12 -7.52
C PRO A 107 0.05 -12.60 -7.73
N PHE A 108 -0.89 -13.13 -6.94
CA PHE A 108 -1.27 -14.54 -6.96
C PHE A 108 -2.79 -14.65 -7.07
N ASP A 109 -3.25 -15.38 -8.09
CA ASP A 109 -4.63 -15.86 -8.15
C ASP A 109 -4.71 -17.15 -7.32
N VAL A 110 -5.40 -17.07 -6.20
CA VAL A 110 -5.53 -18.16 -5.23
C VAL A 110 -7.00 -18.30 -4.86
N ASP A 111 -7.41 -19.54 -4.62
CA ASP A 111 -8.78 -19.85 -4.22
C ASP A 111 -9.16 -19.16 -2.89
N GLY A 112 -10.47 -19.15 -2.63
CA GLY A 112 -11.03 -18.55 -1.43
C GLY A 112 -10.84 -19.39 -0.16
N PHE A 113 -11.40 -18.87 0.93
CA PHE A 113 -11.48 -19.58 2.20
C PHE A 113 -12.51 -20.71 2.15
N GLY A 114 -12.22 -21.80 2.87
CA GLY A 114 -13.08 -22.97 2.93
C GLY A 114 -13.16 -23.56 4.33
N PHE A 115 -14.19 -24.39 4.54
CA PHE A 115 -14.33 -25.21 5.74
C PHE A 115 -13.76 -26.60 5.46
N VAL A 116 -13.01 -27.13 6.43
CA VAL A 116 -12.35 -28.43 6.30
C VAL A 116 -13.03 -29.45 7.21
N PHE A 117 -13.32 -30.63 6.66
CA PHE A 117 -13.90 -31.76 7.37
C PHE A 117 -13.09 -33.03 7.10
N PRO A 118 -13.10 -34.02 8.01
CA PRO A 118 -12.54 -35.34 7.74
C PRO A 118 -13.20 -35.98 6.51
N ILE A 119 -12.42 -36.79 5.79
CA ILE A 119 -12.91 -37.54 4.63
C ILE A 119 -14.08 -38.44 5.07
N GLY A 120 -15.18 -38.38 4.34
CA GLY A 120 -16.41 -39.12 4.66
C GLY A 120 -17.34 -38.44 5.68
N SER A 121 -17.02 -37.23 6.14
CA SER A 121 -17.89 -36.49 7.06
C SER A 121 -19.26 -36.20 6.42
N PRO A 122 -20.38 -36.53 7.10
CA PRO A 122 -21.72 -36.21 6.61
C PRO A 122 -21.99 -34.70 6.60
N LEU A 123 -21.21 -33.91 7.34
CA LEU A 123 -21.40 -32.46 7.47
C LEU A 123 -21.06 -31.69 6.20
N VAL A 124 -20.26 -32.26 5.30
CA VAL A 124 -19.82 -31.58 4.07
C VAL A 124 -21.03 -31.08 3.29
N ALA A 125 -22.01 -31.96 3.04
CA ALA A 125 -23.19 -31.61 2.25
C ALA A 125 -24.08 -30.57 2.94
N ASP A 126 -24.24 -30.66 4.26
CA ASP A 126 -25.06 -29.72 5.02
C ASP A 126 -24.44 -28.33 5.08
N VAL A 127 -23.12 -28.25 5.34
CA VAL A 127 -22.40 -26.97 5.41
C VAL A 127 -22.32 -26.32 4.04
N SER A 128 -22.04 -27.07 2.96
CA SER A 128 -22.06 -26.52 1.59
C SER A 128 -23.43 -25.93 1.23
N ARG A 129 -24.53 -26.61 1.58
CA ARG A 129 -25.89 -26.06 1.38
C ARG A 129 -26.15 -24.82 2.22
N ALA A 130 -25.68 -24.78 3.47
CA ALA A 130 -25.83 -23.62 4.32
C ALA A 130 -25.06 -22.41 3.78
N ILE A 131 -23.85 -22.62 3.26
CA ILE A 131 -23.05 -21.58 2.61
C ILE A 131 -23.78 -21.01 1.40
N LEU A 132 -24.31 -21.87 0.52
CA LEU A 132 -25.10 -21.43 -0.65
C LEU A 132 -26.30 -20.57 -0.23
N LYS A 133 -27.06 -21.00 0.79
CA LYS A 133 -28.19 -20.23 1.33
C LYS A 133 -27.77 -18.85 1.86
N VAL A 134 -26.57 -18.73 2.45
CA VAL A 134 -26.04 -17.44 2.92
C VAL A 134 -25.63 -16.58 1.73
N ALA A 135 -24.91 -17.15 0.76
CA ALA A 135 -24.41 -16.47 -0.43
C ALA A 135 -25.52 -15.95 -1.35
N GLU A 136 -26.59 -16.71 -1.53
CA GLU A 136 -27.77 -16.33 -2.33
C GLU A 136 -28.67 -15.31 -1.61
N SER A 137 -28.36 -14.99 -0.35
CA SER A 137 -29.13 -14.05 0.46
C SER A 137 -28.38 -12.75 0.73
N LYS A 138 -29.10 -11.74 1.23
CA LYS A 138 -28.49 -10.48 1.70
C LYS A 138 -27.58 -10.64 2.92
N LYS A 139 -27.57 -11.82 3.58
CA LYS A 139 -26.78 -12.06 4.80
C LYS A 139 -25.28 -11.98 4.53
N ALA A 140 -24.82 -12.45 3.37
CA ALA A 140 -23.40 -12.37 3.01
C ALA A 140 -22.92 -10.91 3.00
N THR A 141 -23.65 -10.03 2.30
CA THR A 141 -23.35 -8.59 2.26
C THR A 141 -23.50 -7.92 3.62
N GLN A 142 -24.51 -8.30 4.41
CA GLN A 142 -24.68 -7.76 5.78
C GLN A 142 -23.50 -8.13 6.68
N LEU A 143 -22.96 -9.34 6.52
CA LEU A 143 -21.78 -9.80 7.25
C LEU A 143 -20.55 -8.99 6.81
N GLU A 144 -20.33 -8.86 5.50
CA GLU A 144 -19.22 -8.05 4.96
C GLU A 144 -19.29 -6.61 5.50
N ASP A 145 -20.46 -5.97 5.43
CA ASP A 145 -20.69 -4.63 5.95
C ASP A 145 -20.43 -4.54 7.47
N ALA A 146 -20.89 -5.52 8.26
CA ALA A 146 -20.71 -5.51 9.70
C ALA A 146 -19.23 -5.57 10.11
N TRP A 147 -18.42 -6.35 9.40
CA TRP A 147 -17.01 -6.55 9.72
C TRP A 147 -16.08 -5.51 9.08
N PHE A 148 -16.36 -5.03 7.87
CA PHE A 148 -15.43 -4.17 7.12
C PHE A 148 -15.84 -2.70 7.03
N LYS A 149 -17.14 -2.36 7.05
CA LYS A 149 -17.61 -0.97 6.87
C LYS A 149 -17.26 -0.03 8.04
N ASN A 150 -16.95 -0.60 9.20
CA ASN A 150 -16.55 0.14 10.39
C ASN A 150 -15.05 0.44 10.43
N ILE A 151 -14.26 -0.15 9.53
CA ILE A 151 -12.82 0.06 9.44
C ILE A 151 -12.60 1.33 8.60
N ASP A 152 -12.41 2.47 9.29
CA ASP A 152 -12.33 3.86 8.78
C ASP A 152 -13.09 4.14 7.47
N LYS A 153 -14.30 4.70 7.60
CA LYS A 153 -15.19 5.08 6.48
C LYS A 153 -14.55 6.01 5.43
N THR A 154 -13.41 6.62 5.75
CA THR A 154 -12.67 7.48 4.83
C THR A 154 -11.73 6.71 3.90
N CYS A 155 -11.46 5.43 4.19
CA CYS A 155 -10.61 4.59 3.37
C CYS A 155 -11.40 3.95 2.21
N PRO A 156 -10.98 4.15 0.95
CA PRO A 156 -11.56 3.45 -0.19
C PRO A 156 -11.23 1.95 -0.14
N ASP A 157 -12.15 1.13 -0.66
CA ASP A 157 -11.94 -0.30 -0.77
C ASP A 157 -10.88 -0.59 -1.85
N PRO A 158 -9.80 -1.32 -1.52
CA PRO A 158 -8.64 -1.47 -2.40
C PRO A 158 -8.93 -2.29 -3.67
N ILE A 159 -10.04 -3.03 -3.73
CA ILE A 159 -10.40 -3.90 -4.86
C ILE A 159 -11.54 -3.28 -5.68
N THR A 160 -12.58 -2.79 -5.02
CA THR A 160 -13.83 -2.35 -5.67
C THR A 160 -13.86 -0.87 -5.98
N ASN A 161 -13.09 -0.05 -5.24
CA ASN A 161 -12.97 1.37 -5.48
C ASN A 161 -11.54 1.84 -5.18
N PRO A 162 -10.52 1.34 -5.90
CA PRO A 162 -9.14 1.73 -5.65
C PRO A 162 -9.00 3.25 -5.83
N ASP A 163 -8.40 3.93 -4.86
CA ASP A 163 -8.20 5.39 -4.92
C ASP A 163 -7.37 5.74 -6.17
N PRO A 164 -7.96 6.44 -7.17
CA PRO A 164 -7.24 6.78 -8.38
C PRO A 164 -6.22 7.91 -8.14
N ASN A 165 -6.31 8.63 -7.02
CA ASN A 165 -5.47 9.79 -6.74
C ASN A 165 -5.31 9.99 -5.22
N PRO A 166 -4.51 9.14 -4.55
CA PRO A 166 -4.41 9.19 -3.10
C PRO A 166 -3.80 10.53 -2.71
N THR A 167 -4.60 11.35 -2.03
CA THR A 167 -4.09 12.48 -1.27
C THR A 167 -3.39 11.94 -0.03
N VAL A 168 -2.29 11.21 -0.24
CA VAL A 168 -1.29 11.06 0.79
C VAL A 168 -0.92 12.50 1.13
N SER A 169 -1.07 12.89 2.39
CA SER A 169 -0.44 14.11 2.89
C SER A 169 1.07 13.86 2.86
N PHE A 170 1.66 13.84 1.66
CA PHE A 170 3.06 14.18 1.49
C PHE A 170 3.23 15.54 2.15
N ARG A 171 4.34 15.73 2.87
CA ARG A 171 4.75 17.05 3.32
C ARG A 171 4.60 17.98 2.11
N ARG A 172 3.52 18.75 2.07
CA ARG A 172 3.42 19.88 1.16
C ARG A 172 4.68 20.66 1.45
N LEU A 173 5.53 20.87 0.45
CA LEU A 173 6.63 21.81 0.56
C LEU A 173 5.99 23.14 0.91
N GLY A 174 5.93 23.43 2.21
CA GLY A 174 5.35 24.66 2.73
C GLY A 174 6.16 25.83 2.20
N LEU A 175 5.57 27.01 2.21
CA LEU A 175 6.27 28.24 1.87
C LEU A 175 7.58 28.40 2.69
N ASP A 176 7.63 27.79 3.88
CA ASP A 176 8.81 27.69 4.74
C ASP A 176 10.02 27.04 4.04
N SER A 177 9.79 26.03 3.20
CA SER A 177 10.86 25.33 2.48
C SER A 177 11.48 26.19 1.37
N PHE A 178 10.80 27.28 0.98
CA PHE A 178 11.24 28.24 -0.03
C PHE A 178 11.72 29.57 0.57
N TRP A 179 11.83 29.67 1.90
CA TRP A 179 12.24 30.90 2.58
C TRP A 179 13.56 31.47 2.05
N VAL A 180 14.54 30.61 1.79
CA VAL A 180 15.85 30.99 1.22
C VAL A 180 15.71 31.60 -0.17
N LEU A 181 14.79 31.09 -0.99
CA LEU A 181 14.53 31.60 -2.33
C LEU A 181 13.88 32.99 -2.27
N PHE A 182 12.91 33.20 -1.37
CA PHE A 182 12.26 34.49 -1.18
C PHE A 182 13.24 35.54 -0.65
N ALA A 183 14.10 35.18 0.29
CA ALA A 183 15.14 36.06 0.81
C ALA A 183 16.12 36.49 -0.29
N ALA A 184 16.58 35.55 -1.12
CA ALA A 184 17.44 35.85 -2.26
C ALA A 184 16.76 36.80 -3.26
N ALA A 185 15.50 36.55 -3.63
CA ALA A 185 14.76 37.41 -4.55
C ALA A 185 14.58 38.84 -4.01
N ALA A 186 14.28 38.99 -2.71
CA ALA A 186 14.15 40.29 -2.05
C ALA A 186 15.47 41.07 -2.04
N THR A 187 16.60 40.41 -1.76
CA THR A 187 17.91 41.08 -1.77
C THR A 187 18.28 41.61 -3.16
N VAL A 188 18.02 40.84 -4.22
CA VAL A 188 18.26 41.28 -5.61
C VAL A 188 17.38 42.47 -5.97
N TRP A 189 16.10 42.45 -5.55
CA TRP A 189 15.17 43.56 -5.74
C TRP A 189 15.66 44.86 -5.08
N ILE A 190 16.08 44.77 -3.81
CA ILE A 190 16.60 45.91 -3.05
C ILE A 190 17.87 46.48 -3.70
N ILE A 191 18.81 45.62 -4.10
CA ILE A 191 20.05 46.05 -4.78
C ILE A 191 19.75 46.74 -6.12
N SER A 192 18.77 46.23 -6.88
CA SER A 192 18.37 46.84 -8.15
C SER A 192 17.74 48.23 -7.95
N LEU A 193 16.88 48.40 -6.93
CA LEU A 193 16.28 49.70 -6.62
C LEU A 193 17.33 50.72 -6.15
N LEU A 194 18.27 50.28 -5.32
CA LEU A 194 19.38 51.12 -4.83
C LEU A 194 20.36 51.55 -5.92
N ARG A 195 20.40 50.86 -7.06
CA ARG A 195 21.20 51.26 -8.23
C ARG A 195 20.44 52.09 -9.26
N PHE A 196 19.12 52.13 -9.15
CA PHE A 196 18.25 52.89 -10.05
C PHE A 196 17.97 54.31 -9.53
N VAL A 197 18.04 54.49 -8.21
CA VAL A 197 18.15 55.80 -7.53
C VAL A 197 19.59 56.31 -7.62
#